data_AF-A0A522U1J5-F1
#
_entry.id   AF-A0A522U1J5-F1
#
_cell.length_a   1.000
_cell.length_b   1.000
_cell.length_c   1.000
_cell.angle_alpha   90.00
_cell.angle_beta   90.00
_cell.angle_gamma   90.00
#
_symmetry.space_group_name_H-M   'P 1'
#
loop_
_entity.id
_entity.type
_entity.pdbx_description
1 polymer ?
#
loop_
_entity_poly.entity_id
_entity_poly.type
_entity_poly.pdbx_seq_one_letter_code
_entity_poly.pdbx_strand_id
1 'polypeptide(L)'
;MKFRLIKLDVAAKRVGCHVETLRLRIRSGRLKAVRGPHGAYFISTRSFLGLRVRKPPPWKRRRPTAEEREAAWETAAKRLRRQSRAFDELIPFLVALKVKPSLKTPAHRLICAHGLRDLGFGAAAIAAELGVSTRHARRLIREDLAGPIAGAAHRWAQIEARRLVRELREGLKAEGFRFHQWVMRGDRVAGPPTHRDRPRPAFKLIALTRDEKISLRAAGLTNDQIWAIGVIGIGSDELNELQLHGLP
;
A
#
# COMPACT_ATOMS: atom_id res chain seq x y z
N MET A 1 3.44 -26.02 -57.90
CA MET A 1 2.57 -25.01 -57.23
C MET A 1 3.41 -23.82 -56.76
N LYS A 2 3.22 -22.62 -57.31
CA LYS A 2 3.92 -21.41 -56.84
C LYS A 2 3.34 -21.00 -55.48
N PHE A 3 4.11 -21.14 -54.40
CA PHE A 3 3.70 -20.62 -53.09
C PHE A 3 3.64 -19.09 -53.14
N ARG A 4 2.44 -18.50 -53.06
CA ARG A 4 2.32 -17.05 -52.86
C ARG A 4 2.94 -16.70 -51.51
N LEU A 5 4.01 -15.92 -51.56
CA LEU A 5 4.71 -15.37 -50.40
C LEU A 5 4.13 -14.00 -50.05
N ILE A 6 3.89 -13.77 -48.76
CA ILE A 6 3.37 -12.51 -48.22
C ILE A 6 4.46 -11.89 -47.35
N LYS A 7 4.77 -10.62 -47.57
CA LYS A 7 5.74 -9.87 -46.76
C LYS A 7 5.24 -9.74 -45.31
N LEU A 8 6.14 -9.89 -44.33
CA LEU A 8 5.78 -10.01 -42.91
C LEU A 8 5.06 -8.78 -42.35
N ASP A 9 5.40 -7.58 -42.84
CA ASP A 9 4.77 -6.30 -42.50
C ASP A 9 3.30 -6.24 -42.95
N VAL A 10 3.03 -6.65 -44.19
CA VAL A 10 1.68 -6.76 -44.74
C VAL A 10 0.89 -7.81 -43.97
N ALA A 11 1.51 -8.96 -43.66
CA ALA A 11 0.89 -9.99 -42.85
C ALA A 11 0.52 -9.47 -41.45
N ALA A 12 1.43 -8.76 -40.78
CA ALA A 12 1.19 -8.20 -39.44
C ALA A 12 0.03 -7.19 -39.44
N LYS A 13 -0.01 -6.29 -40.44
CA LYS A 13 -1.12 -5.34 -40.61
C LYS A 13 -2.46 -6.05 -40.81
N ARG A 14 -2.53 -7.05 -41.69
CA ARG A 14 -3.78 -7.79 -41.98
C ARG A 14 -4.30 -8.58 -40.79
N VAL A 15 -3.41 -9.11 -39.95
CA VAL A 15 -3.79 -9.87 -38.74
C VAL A 15 -4.06 -8.93 -37.55
N GLY A 16 -3.70 -7.65 -37.64
CA GLY A 16 -3.88 -6.66 -36.57
C GLY A 16 -2.93 -6.87 -35.40
N CYS A 17 -1.66 -7.21 -35.67
CA CYS A 17 -0.61 -7.35 -34.66
C CYS A 17 0.67 -6.61 -35.04
N HIS A 18 1.56 -6.42 -34.07
CA HIS A 18 2.87 -5.80 -34.32
C HIS A 18 3.80 -6.77 -35.07
N VAL A 19 4.58 -6.28 -36.05
CA VAL A 19 5.55 -7.09 -36.82
C VAL A 19 6.45 -7.95 -35.93
N GLU A 20 6.90 -7.38 -34.81
CA GLU A 20 7.80 -8.07 -33.88
C GLU A 20 7.15 -9.31 -33.23
N THR A 21 5.82 -9.35 -33.11
CA THR A 21 5.10 -10.54 -32.63
C THR A 21 5.26 -11.70 -33.62
N LEU A 22 5.25 -11.41 -34.93
CA LEU A 22 5.51 -12.43 -35.95
C LEU A 22 7.00 -12.80 -36.00
N ARG A 23 7.92 -11.84 -35.84
CA ARG A 23 9.36 -12.12 -35.75
C ARG A 23 9.72 -13.04 -34.59
N LEU A 24 9.11 -12.84 -33.42
CA LEU A 24 9.29 -13.73 -32.27
C LEU A 24 8.87 -15.17 -32.58
N ARG A 25 7.75 -15.36 -33.30
CA ARG A 25 7.29 -16.69 -33.72
C ARG A 25 8.25 -17.34 -34.74
N ILE A 26 8.88 -16.53 -35.59
CA ILE A 26 9.92 -17.03 -36.51
C ILE A 26 11.16 -17.47 -35.72
N ARG A 27 11.66 -16.64 -34.80
CA ARG A 27 12.82 -16.98 -33.95
C ARG A 27 12.57 -18.22 -33.10
N SER A 28 11.34 -18.41 -32.60
CA SER A 28 10.96 -19.58 -31.81
C SER A 28 10.59 -20.81 -32.65
N GLY A 29 10.81 -20.80 -33.98
CA GLY A 29 10.49 -21.91 -34.89
C GLY A 29 9.00 -22.18 -35.12
N ARG A 30 8.10 -21.35 -34.57
CA ARG A 30 6.63 -21.54 -34.64
C ARG A 30 6.01 -20.97 -35.90
N LEU A 31 6.76 -20.21 -36.69
CA LEU A 31 6.32 -19.66 -37.97
C LEU A 31 7.45 -19.81 -38.99
N LYS A 32 7.22 -20.61 -40.03
CA LYS A 32 8.19 -20.75 -41.13
C LYS A 32 8.17 -19.48 -41.99
N ALA A 33 9.34 -18.90 -42.21
CA ALA A 33 9.55 -17.73 -43.04
C ALA A 33 10.76 -17.91 -43.94
N VAL A 34 10.72 -17.26 -45.11
CA VAL A 34 11.80 -17.18 -46.09
C VAL A 34 12.37 -15.77 -46.04
N ARG A 35 13.69 -15.61 -46.05
CA ARG A 35 14.33 -14.30 -46.21
C ARG A 35 14.34 -13.92 -47.68
N GLY A 36 13.86 -12.73 -47.99
CA GLY A 36 13.97 -12.12 -49.31
C GLY A 36 14.95 -10.94 -49.33
N PRO A 37 14.88 -10.09 -50.36
CA PRO A 37 15.77 -8.95 -50.54
C PRO A 37 15.80 -8.03 -49.32
N HIS A 38 16.97 -7.49 -49.00
CA HIS A 38 17.20 -6.59 -47.87
C HIS A 38 16.82 -7.18 -46.49
N GLY A 39 16.86 -8.51 -46.34
CA GLY A 39 16.57 -9.20 -45.08
C GLY A 39 15.09 -9.19 -44.68
N ALA A 40 14.19 -8.82 -45.59
CA ALA A 40 12.75 -8.86 -45.35
C ALA A 40 12.29 -10.32 -45.18
N TYR A 41 11.45 -10.58 -44.18
CA TYR A 41 10.83 -11.88 -43.98
C TYR A 41 9.56 -12.00 -44.82
N PHE A 42 9.39 -13.15 -45.44
CA PHE A 42 8.20 -13.55 -46.18
C PHE A 42 7.63 -14.84 -45.59
N ILE A 43 6.31 -14.93 -45.49
CA ILE A 43 5.62 -16.12 -45.02
C ILE A 43 4.74 -16.69 -46.13
N SER A 44 4.56 -18.01 -46.15
CA SER A 44 3.65 -18.62 -47.11
C SER A 44 2.20 -18.22 -46.82
N THR A 45 1.37 -18.16 -47.86
CA THR A 45 -0.07 -17.90 -47.70
C THR A 45 -0.74 -18.93 -46.78
N ARG A 46 -0.30 -20.20 -46.81
CA ARG A 46 -0.78 -21.26 -45.90
C ARG A 46 -0.43 -20.96 -44.44
N SER A 47 0.80 -20.52 -44.19
CA SER A 47 1.24 -20.09 -42.85
C SER A 47 0.47 -18.85 -42.37
N PHE A 48 0.19 -17.91 -43.28
CA PHE A 48 -0.62 -16.73 -43.00
C PHE A 48 -2.06 -17.07 -42.60
N LEU A 49 -2.74 -17.96 -43.34
CA LEU A 49 -4.10 -18.41 -43.02
C LEU A 49 -4.16 -19.17 -41.69
N GLY A 50 -3.08 -19.88 -41.33
CA GLY A 50 -2.94 -20.53 -40.02
C GLY A 50 -2.63 -19.59 -38.85
N LEU A 51 -2.38 -18.29 -39.09
CA LEU A 51 -2.09 -17.33 -38.02
C LEU A 51 -3.36 -17.00 -37.23
N ARG A 52 -3.64 -17.80 -36.20
CA ARG A 52 -4.51 -17.37 -35.11
C ARG A 52 -3.74 -16.37 -34.24
N VAL A 53 -4.05 -15.08 -34.37
CA VAL A 53 -3.76 -14.16 -33.27
C VAL A 53 -4.78 -14.44 -32.20
N ARG A 54 -4.29 -15.04 -31.09
CA ARG A 54 -5.06 -15.07 -29.84
C ARG A 54 -5.34 -13.61 -29.48
N LYS A 55 -6.51 -13.09 -29.85
CA LYS A 55 -7.03 -11.87 -29.24
C LYS A 55 -6.98 -12.13 -27.73
N PRO A 56 -6.36 -11.26 -26.93
CA PRO A 56 -6.42 -11.41 -25.48
C PRO A 56 -7.91 -11.49 -25.13
N PRO A 57 -8.34 -12.50 -24.36
CA PRO A 57 -9.75 -12.71 -24.13
C PRO A 57 -10.35 -11.47 -23.44
N PRO A 58 -11.62 -11.14 -23.71
CA PRO A 58 -12.20 -9.80 -23.51
C PRO A 58 -12.03 -9.25 -22.09
N TRP A 59 -12.04 -10.10 -21.07
CA TRP A 59 -11.75 -9.74 -19.68
C TRP A 59 -10.36 -9.13 -19.44
N LYS A 60 -9.36 -9.35 -20.32
CA LYS A 60 -8.02 -8.72 -20.20
C LYS A 60 -8.00 -7.22 -20.51
N ARG A 61 -9.10 -6.65 -21.01
CA ARG A 61 -9.24 -5.22 -21.32
C ARG A 61 -10.38 -4.53 -20.59
N ARG A 62 -11.19 -5.27 -19.81
CA ARG A 62 -12.28 -4.65 -19.05
C ARG A 62 -11.70 -3.88 -17.87
N ARG A 63 -12.27 -2.71 -17.59
CA ARG A 63 -12.04 -2.02 -16.32
C ARG A 63 -12.71 -2.82 -15.19
N PRO A 64 -12.08 -2.91 -14.01
CA PRO A 64 -12.72 -3.50 -12.84
C PRO A 64 -14.03 -2.78 -12.47
N THR A 65 -15.08 -3.55 -12.19
CA THR A 65 -16.32 -3.03 -11.59
C THR A 65 -16.06 -2.57 -10.15
N ALA A 66 -17.01 -1.85 -9.55
CA ALA A 66 -16.89 -1.45 -8.14
C ALA A 66 -16.80 -2.67 -7.21
N GLU A 67 -17.61 -3.70 -7.44
CA GLU A 67 -17.56 -4.97 -6.72
C GLU A 67 -16.20 -5.68 -6.86
N GLU A 68 -15.62 -5.69 -8.05
CA GLU A 68 -14.29 -6.27 -8.28
C GLU A 68 -13.18 -5.48 -7.57
N ARG A 69 -13.32 -4.16 -7.43
CA ARG A 69 -12.37 -3.35 -6.65
C ARG A 69 -12.45 -3.66 -5.16
N GLU A 70 -13.68 -3.81 -4.66
CA GLU A 70 -13.90 -4.18 -3.26
C GLU A 70 -13.36 -5.58 -2.98
N ALA A 71 -13.68 -6.55 -3.84
CA ALA A 71 -13.14 -7.91 -3.76
C ALA A 71 -11.61 -7.95 -3.89
N ALA A 72 -11.02 -7.07 -4.72
CA ALA A 72 -9.57 -6.95 -4.85
C ALA A 72 -8.95 -6.48 -3.53
N TRP A 73 -9.54 -5.47 -2.89
CA TRP A 73 -9.08 -4.98 -1.59
C TRP A 73 -9.11 -6.08 -0.53
N GLU A 74 -10.22 -6.81 -0.42
CA GLU A 74 -10.34 -7.93 0.52
C GLU A 74 -9.34 -9.05 0.24
N THR A 75 -9.12 -9.38 -1.04
CA THR A 75 -8.17 -10.41 -1.45
C THR A 75 -6.74 -10.03 -1.05
N ALA A 76 -6.36 -8.77 -1.29
CA ALA A 76 -5.06 -8.26 -0.86
C ALA A 76 -4.92 -8.21 0.67
N ALA A 77 -5.98 -7.83 1.40
CA ALA A 77 -6.00 -7.85 2.87
C ALA A 77 -5.85 -9.28 3.43
N LYS A 78 -6.57 -10.26 2.86
CA LYS A 78 -6.43 -11.69 3.21
C LYS A 78 -5.00 -12.19 2.96
N ARG A 79 -4.37 -11.76 1.88
CA ARG A 79 -2.97 -12.08 1.58
C ARG A 79 -2.01 -11.45 2.58
N LEU A 80 -2.19 -10.17 2.91
CA LEU A 80 -1.42 -9.48 3.95
C LEU A 80 -1.52 -10.18 5.30
N ARG A 81 -2.72 -10.65 5.69
CA ARG A 81 -2.94 -11.41 6.92
C ARG A 81 -2.14 -12.71 6.98
N ARG A 82 -1.91 -13.35 5.83
CA ARG A 82 -1.08 -14.56 5.75
C ARG A 82 0.42 -14.28 5.76
N GLN A 83 0.83 -13.09 5.31
CA GLN A 83 2.24 -12.72 5.16
C GLN A 83 2.80 -11.96 6.38
N SER A 84 1.96 -11.21 7.10
CA SER A 84 2.36 -10.40 8.25
C SER A 84 1.89 -11.01 9.56
N ARG A 85 2.83 -11.29 10.47
CA ARG A 85 2.51 -11.72 11.85
C ARG A 85 1.87 -10.61 12.68
N ALA A 86 2.13 -9.35 12.33
CA ALA A 86 1.58 -8.17 12.98
C ALA A 86 0.44 -7.55 12.16
N PHE A 87 -0.38 -8.38 11.49
CA PHE A 87 -1.47 -7.89 10.65
C PHE A 87 -2.47 -7.04 11.42
N ASP A 88 -2.76 -7.39 12.67
CA ASP A 88 -3.73 -6.66 13.49
C ASP A 88 -3.31 -5.21 13.74
N GLU A 89 -2.01 -4.94 13.83
CA GLU A 89 -1.46 -3.58 13.93
C GLU A 89 -1.61 -2.76 12.64
N LEU A 90 -1.79 -3.43 11.50
CA LEU A 90 -1.99 -2.77 10.21
C LEU A 90 -3.45 -2.38 9.96
N ILE A 91 -4.41 -2.97 10.70
CA ILE A 91 -5.85 -2.78 10.45
C ILE A 91 -6.24 -1.29 10.45
N PRO A 92 -5.86 -0.46 11.45
CA PRO A 92 -6.22 0.96 11.45
C PRO A 92 -5.69 1.69 10.22
N PHE A 93 -4.45 1.39 9.82
CA PHE A 93 -3.84 1.97 8.62
C PHE A 93 -4.58 1.55 7.34
N LEU A 94 -4.95 0.27 7.21
CA LEU A 94 -5.66 -0.24 6.03
C LEU A 94 -7.06 0.38 5.92
N VAL A 95 -7.78 0.52 7.03
CA VAL A 95 -9.09 1.20 7.08
C VAL A 95 -8.94 2.66 6.65
N ALA A 96 -8.00 3.39 7.24
CA ALA A 96 -7.73 4.79 6.88
C ALA A 96 -7.33 4.94 5.40
N LEU A 97 -6.48 4.04 4.90
CA LEU A 97 -6.00 4.06 3.53
C LEU A 97 -7.11 3.75 2.50
N LYS A 98 -8.07 2.89 2.86
CA LYS A 98 -9.23 2.59 2.03
C LYS A 98 -10.15 3.81 1.88
N VAL A 99 -10.42 4.50 2.98
CA VAL A 99 -11.25 5.72 2.99
C VAL A 99 -10.54 6.89 2.30
N LYS A 100 -9.24 7.05 2.55
CA LYS A 100 -8.44 8.15 2.01
C LYS A 100 -7.18 7.64 1.29
N PRO A 101 -7.31 7.27 0.00
CA PRO A 101 -6.19 6.80 -0.83
C PRO A 101 -5.00 7.77 -0.94
N SER A 102 -5.25 9.06 -0.71
CA SER A 102 -4.22 10.12 -0.76
C SER A 102 -3.26 10.10 0.43
N LEU A 103 -3.59 9.42 1.54
CA LEU A 103 -2.70 9.30 2.70
C LEU A 103 -1.33 8.71 2.32
N LYS A 104 -1.35 7.62 1.56
CA LYS A 104 -0.16 6.95 1.02
C LYS A 104 -0.49 6.31 -0.32
N THR A 105 -0.50 7.13 -1.38
CA THR A 105 -0.81 6.69 -2.74
C THR A 105 0.00 5.47 -3.20
N PRO A 106 1.32 5.34 -2.91
CA PRO A 106 2.07 4.14 -3.28
C PRO A 106 1.55 2.87 -2.60
N ALA A 107 1.23 2.94 -1.30
CA ALA A 107 0.69 1.81 -0.53
C ALA A 107 -0.69 1.39 -1.06
N HIS A 108 -1.57 2.37 -1.31
CA HIS A 108 -2.89 2.12 -1.88
C HIS A 108 -2.79 1.42 -3.25
N ARG A 109 -1.95 1.96 -4.15
CA ARG A 109 -1.71 1.37 -5.47
C ARG A 109 -1.15 -0.05 -5.39
N LEU A 110 -0.26 -0.31 -4.44
CA LEU A 110 0.32 -1.63 -4.24
C LEU A 110 -0.75 -2.65 -3.83
N ILE A 111 -1.58 -2.33 -2.82
CA ILE A 111 -2.69 -3.18 -2.38
C ILE A 111 -3.64 -3.49 -3.53
N CYS A 112 -4.12 -2.45 -4.23
CA CYS A 112 -5.04 -2.63 -5.36
C CYS A 112 -4.40 -3.44 -6.50
N ALA A 113 -3.13 -3.21 -6.81
CA ALA A 113 -2.43 -3.95 -7.86
C ALA A 113 -2.33 -5.45 -7.55
N HIS A 114 -2.02 -5.81 -6.31
CA HIS A 114 -1.98 -7.22 -5.87
C HIS A 114 -3.38 -7.84 -5.85
N GLY A 115 -4.37 -7.15 -5.30
CA GLY A 115 -5.76 -7.63 -5.26
C GLY A 115 -6.32 -7.91 -6.65
N LEU A 116 -6.18 -6.95 -7.57
CA LEU A 116 -6.61 -7.11 -8.96
C LEU A 116 -5.83 -8.20 -9.68
N ARG A 117 -4.52 -8.33 -9.39
CA ARG A 117 -3.72 -9.41 -9.96
C ARG A 117 -4.24 -10.78 -9.53
N ASP A 118 -4.58 -10.92 -8.25
CA ASP A 118 -5.07 -12.17 -7.67
C ASP A 118 -6.48 -12.52 -8.18
N LEU A 119 -7.29 -11.52 -8.57
CA LEU A 119 -8.53 -11.70 -9.35
C LEU A 119 -8.33 -11.98 -10.85
N GLY A 120 -7.08 -12.09 -11.32
CA GLY A 120 -6.75 -12.45 -12.70
C GLY A 120 -6.60 -11.28 -13.68
N PHE A 121 -6.68 -10.03 -13.22
CA PHE A 121 -6.46 -8.87 -14.08
C PHE A 121 -5.01 -8.80 -14.58
N GLY A 122 -4.86 -8.36 -15.82
CA GLY A 122 -3.56 -8.12 -16.45
C GLY A 122 -2.98 -6.76 -16.10
N ALA A 123 -1.66 -6.61 -16.22
CA ALA A 123 -0.98 -5.35 -15.91
C ALA A 123 -1.50 -4.12 -16.69
N ALA A 124 -2.06 -4.31 -17.89
CA ALA A 124 -2.64 -3.21 -18.67
C ALA A 124 -3.97 -2.70 -18.05
N ALA A 125 -4.82 -3.61 -17.56
CA ALA A 125 -6.07 -3.25 -16.89
C ALA A 125 -5.78 -2.58 -15.53
N ILE A 126 -4.83 -3.14 -14.78
CA ILE A 126 -4.35 -2.58 -13.51
C ILE A 126 -3.75 -1.17 -13.71
N ALA A 127 -2.96 -0.98 -14.77
CA ALA A 127 -2.41 0.32 -15.13
C ALA A 127 -3.50 1.37 -15.41
N ALA A 128 -4.52 0.99 -16.19
CA ALA A 128 -5.64 1.86 -16.49
C ALA A 128 -6.47 2.22 -15.26
N GLU A 129 -6.69 1.26 -14.35
CA GLU A 129 -7.43 1.48 -13.10
C GLU A 129 -6.69 2.41 -12.14
N LEU A 130 -5.38 2.22 -11.98
CA LEU A 130 -4.58 2.96 -10.99
C LEU A 130 -4.04 4.30 -11.52
N GLY A 131 -4.29 4.62 -12.79
CA GLY A 131 -3.74 5.80 -13.46
C GLY A 131 -2.21 5.78 -13.53
N VAL A 132 -1.61 4.61 -13.81
CA VAL A 132 -0.14 4.44 -13.91
C VAL A 132 0.26 3.78 -15.23
N SER A 133 1.55 3.79 -15.56
CA SER A 133 2.04 3.09 -16.76
C SER A 133 2.00 1.57 -16.59
N THR A 134 1.85 0.83 -17.71
CA THR A 134 1.91 -0.65 -17.71
C THR A 134 3.22 -1.20 -17.13
N ARG A 135 4.33 -0.49 -17.32
CA ARG A 135 5.63 -0.85 -16.71
C ARG A 135 5.56 -0.72 -15.18
N HIS A 136 4.97 0.35 -14.68
CA HIS A 136 4.79 0.55 -13.24
C HIS A 136 3.85 -0.50 -12.64
N ALA A 137 2.72 -0.79 -13.28
CA ALA A 137 1.81 -1.86 -12.83
C ALA A 137 2.52 -3.22 -12.73
N ARG A 138 3.38 -3.57 -13.70
CA ARG A 138 4.20 -4.79 -13.62
C ARG A 138 5.19 -4.78 -12.47
N ARG A 139 5.75 -3.61 -12.12
CA ARG A 139 6.66 -3.46 -10.98
C ARG A 139 5.91 -3.71 -9.68
N LEU A 140 4.75 -3.05 -9.49
CA LEU A 140 3.91 -3.22 -8.29
C LEU A 140 3.55 -4.69 -8.07
N ILE A 141 3.12 -5.41 -9.12
CA ILE A 141 2.73 -6.82 -9.02
C ILE A 141 3.89 -7.75 -8.59
N ARG A 142 5.13 -7.35 -8.87
CA ARG A 142 6.33 -8.15 -8.55
C ARG A 142 6.93 -7.78 -7.18
N GLU A 143 6.52 -6.66 -6.62
CA GLU A 143 7.01 -6.17 -5.35
C GLU A 143 6.45 -7.03 -4.21
N ASP A 144 7.18 -7.08 -3.09
CA ASP A 144 6.62 -7.69 -1.88
C ASP A 144 5.50 -6.79 -1.34
N LEU A 145 4.40 -7.39 -0.92
CA LEU A 145 3.25 -6.66 -0.41
C LEU A 145 3.43 -6.30 1.07
N ALA A 146 4.04 -7.17 1.88
CA ALA A 146 4.05 -7.01 3.33
C ALA A 146 5.01 -5.90 3.81
N GLY A 147 6.27 -5.92 3.36
CA GLY A 147 7.31 -5.01 3.81
C GLY A 147 7.00 -3.53 3.57
N PRO A 148 6.69 -3.12 2.32
CA PRO A 148 6.37 -1.72 2.02
C PRO A 148 5.11 -1.23 2.76
N ILE A 149 4.11 -2.09 2.94
CA ILE A 149 2.87 -1.75 3.66
C ILE A 149 3.14 -1.59 5.15
N ALA A 150 3.90 -2.49 5.77
CA ALA A 150 4.29 -2.37 7.17
C ALA A 150 5.10 -1.09 7.42
N GLY A 151 6.07 -0.78 6.57
CA GLY A 151 6.85 0.46 6.67
C GLY A 151 6.01 1.73 6.45
N ALA A 152 5.02 1.70 5.55
CA ALA A 152 4.09 2.80 5.36
C ALA A 152 3.15 2.98 6.56
N ALA A 153 2.62 1.88 7.10
CA ALA A 153 1.75 1.84 8.27
C ALA A 153 2.47 2.38 9.50
N HIS A 154 3.69 1.94 9.78
CA HIS A 154 4.48 2.40 10.91
C HIS A 154 4.70 3.93 10.89
N ARG A 155 5.09 4.47 9.72
CA ARG A 155 5.28 5.93 9.57
C ARG A 155 3.98 6.70 9.71
N TRP A 156 2.88 6.20 9.15
CA TRP A 156 1.57 6.82 9.31
C TRP A 156 1.13 6.78 10.78
N ALA A 157 1.31 5.64 11.44
CA ALA A 157 0.95 5.44 12.83
C ALA A 157 1.65 6.44 13.75
N GLN A 158 2.95 6.66 13.53
CA GLN A 158 3.74 7.66 14.28
C GLN A 158 3.21 9.09 14.10
N ILE A 159 2.78 9.47 12.89
CA ILE A 159 2.24 10.80 12.62
C ILE A 159 0.87 10.97 13.26
N GLU A 160 0.00 9.99 13.06
CA GLU A 160 -1.38 10.01 13.55
C GLU A 160 -1.43 9.99 15.08
N ALA A 161 -0.63 9.13 15.69
CA ALA A 161 -0.53 9.06 17.14
C ALA A 161 0.00 10.37 17.75
N ARG A 162 0.94 11.06 17.08
CA ARG A 162 1.41 12.39 17.53
C ARG A 162 0.33 13.46 17.42
N ARG A 163 -0.56 13.36 16.42
CA ARG A 163 -1.71 14.28 16.29
C ARG A 163 -2.66 14.07 17.47
N LEU A 164 -3.10 12.83 17.69
CA LEU A 164 -4.03 12.49 18.77
C LEU A 164 -3.47 12.81 20.16
N VAL A 165 -2.21 12.46 20.45
CA VAL A 165 -1.58 12.79 21.74
C VAL A 165 -1.45 14.31 21.93
N ARG A 166 -1.25 15.07 20.85
CA ARG A 166 -1.24 16.54 20.94
C ARG A 166 -2.61 17.10 21.26
N GLU A 167 -3.66 16.59 20.62
CA GLU A 167 -5.05 16.96 20.90
C GLU A 167 -5.41 16.66 22.37
N LEU A 168 -5.02 15.48 22.88
CA LEU A 168 -5.18 15.14 24.30
C LEU A 168 -4.49 16.15 25.21
N ARG A 169 -3.24 16.52 24.90
CA ARG A 169 -2.47 17.49 25.69
C ARG A 169 -3.03 18.91 25.62
N GLU A 170 -3.61 19.29 24.49
CA GLU A 170 -4.29 20.57 24.33
C GLU A 170 -5.56 20.60 25.17
N GLY A 171 -6.33 19.50 25.21
CA GLY A 171 -7.48 19.33 26.11
C GLY A 171 -7.09 19.48 27.58
N LEU A 172 -6.11 18.72 28.04
CA LEU A 172 -5.62 18.80 29.43
C LEU A 172 -5.15 20.22 29.81
N LYS A 173 -4.46 20.93 28.90
CA LYS A 173 -4.07 22.33 29.11
C LYS A 173 -5.26 23.25 29.28
N ALA A 174 -6.31 23.05 28.49
CA ALA A 174 -7.52 23.87 28.54
C ALA A 174 -8.23 23.72 29.89
N GLU A 175 -8.14 22.55 30.53
CA GLU A 175 -8.65 22.27 31.87
C GLU A 175 -7.74 22.80 32.99
N GLY A 176 -6.59 23.38 32.65
CA GLY A 176 -5.64 23.95 33.59
C GLY A 176 -4.53 23.00 34.04
N PHE A 177 -4.43 21.80 33.46
CA PHE A 177 -3.31 20.89 33.74
C PHE A 177 -1.99 21.52 33.30
N ARG A 178 -1.03 21.59 34.22
CA ARG A 178 0.30 22.14 33.96
C ARG A 178 1.31 21.01 33.81
N PHE A 179 1.76 20.79 32.57
CA PHE A 179 2.81 19.82 32.29
C PHE A 179 4.10 20.14 33.03
N HIS A 180 4.74 19.11 33.58
CA HIS A 180 6.12 19.21 34.04
C HIS A 180 7.03 19.54 32.84
N GLN A 181 7.41 20.81 32.70
CA GLN A 181 8.33 21.24 31.66
C GLN A 181 9.74 20.73 31.97
N TRP A 182 10.38 20.13 30.98
CA TRP A 182 11.81 19.86 31.03
C TRP A 182 12.55 21.20 31.05
N VAL A 183 13.26 21.48 32.14
CA VAL A 183 14.05 22.70 32.27
C VAL A 183 15.35 22.53 31.49
N MET A 184 15.48 23.21 30.35
CA MET A 184 16.76 23.30 29.64
C MET A 184 17.78 24.06 30.51
N ARG A 185 18.97 23.49 30.73
CA ARG A 185 20.08 24.16 31.44
C ARG A 185 21.29 24.22 30.50
N GLY A 186 21.35 25.28 29.66
CA GLY A 186 22.34 25.42 28.58
C GLY A 186 22.05 24.49 27.38
N ASP A 187 23.09 24.03 26.69
CA ASP A 187 22.99 23.15 25.50
C ASP A 187 22.74 21.66 25.83
N ARG A 188 22.60 21.32 27.12
CA ARG A 188 22.28 19.96 27.56
C ARG A 188 20.83 19.90 28.04
N VAL A 189 20.12 18.86 27.62
CA VAL A 189 18.84 18.46 28.24
C VAL A 189 19.17 17.99 29.65
N ALA A 190 19.25 18.94 30.58
CA ALA A 190 19.30 18.63 31.99
C ALA A 190 17.93 18.05 32.36
N GLY A 191 17.90 16.78 32.76
CA GLY A 191 16.71 16.24 33.40
C GLY A 191 16.26 17.17 34.53
N PRO A 192 14.96 17.25 34.82
CA PRO A 192 14.44 18.15 35.85
C PRO A 192 15.17 17.91 37.18
N PRO A 193 15.46 18.96 37.97
CA PRO A 193 16.20 18.81 39.22
C PRO A 193 15.50 17.80 40.13
N THR A 194 16.15 16.66 40.35
CA THR A 194 15.78 15.63 41.32
C THR A 194 15.97 16.20 42.73
N HIS A 195 15.06 17.07 43.16
CA HIS A 195 14.99 17.52 44.55
C HIS A 195 14.37 16.42 45.39
N ARG A 196 14.88 16.22 46.61
CA ARG A 196 14.39 15.19 47.53
C ARG A 196 12.90 15.36 47.89
N ASP A 197 12.41 16.61 47.82
CA ASP A 197 11.05 17.03 48.19
C ASP A 197 10.16 17.35 46.98
N ARG A 198 10.62 17.09 45.75
CA ARG A 198 9.81 17.28 44.53
C ARG A 198 9.48 15.92 43.92
N PRO A 199 8.23 15.70 43.47
CA PRO A 199 7.88 14.46 42.78
C PRO A 199 8.78 14.30 41.55
N ARG A 200 9.22 13.06 41.30
CA ARG A 200 10.06 12.75 40.13
C ARG A 200 9.33 13.23 38.87
N PRO A 201 10.05 13.82 37.91
CA PRO A 201 9.44 14.22 36.66
C PRO A 201 8.79 13.03 35.97
N ALA A 202 7.67 13.30 35.32
CA ALA A 202 6.92 12.28 34.61
C ALA A 202 7.81 11.54 33.61
N PHE A 203 8.02 10.25 33.86
CA PHE A 203 8.68 9.41 32.89
C PHE A 203 7.70 9.10 31.78
N LYS A 204 8.22 9.02 30.56
CA LYS A 204 7.40 8.74 29.39
C LYS A 204 7.06 7.25 29.37
N LEU A 205 5.78 6.95 29.58
CA LEU A 205 5.24 5.59 29.48
C LEU A 205 5.02 5.26 28.02
N ILE A 206 5.74 4.26 27.51
CA ILE A 206 5.66 3.82 26.10
C ILE A 206 4.74 2.60 25.96
N ALA A 207 4.49 1.86 27.04
CA ALA A 207 3.61 0.69 27.05
C ALA A 207 2.53 0.86 28.12
N LEU A 208 1.27 0.71 27.70
CA LEU A 208 0.13 0.69 28.60
C LEU A 208 -0.20 -0.75 29.01
N THR A 209 -0.38 -0.97 30.31
CA THR A 209 -0.87 -2.23 30.87
C THR A 209 -2.34 -2.46 30.49
N ARG A 210 -2.84 -3.69 30.69
CA ARG A 210 -4.23 -4.02 30.42
C ARG A 210 -5.18 -3.19 31.28
N ASP A 211 -4.85 -3.01 32.56
CA ASP A 211 -5.69 -2.30 33.52
C ASP A 211 -5.69 -0.79 33.23
N GLU A 212 -4.54 -0.22 32.85
CA GLU A 212 -4.47 1.17 32.38
C GLU A 212 -5.36 1.41 31.16
N LYS A 213 -5.36 0.47 30.18
CA LYS A 213 -6.25 0.58 29.01
C LYS A 213 -7.72 0.50 29.40
N ILE A 214 -8.09 -0.34 30.38
CA ILE A 214 -9.47 -0.45 30.86
C ILE A 214 -9.89 0.84 31.58
N SER A 215 -9.02 1.35 32.47
CA SER A 215 -9.24 2.59 33.20
C SER A 215 -9.43 3.78 32.25
N LEU A 216 -8.57 3.93 31.24
CA LEU A 216 -8.69 5.00 30.24
C LEU A 216 -9.99 4.92 29.42
N ARG A 217 -10.46 3.71 29.08
CA ARG A 217 -11.77 3.55 28.44
C ARG A 217 -12.92 3.95 29.35
N ALA A 218 -12.85 3.57 30.62
CA ALA A 218 -13.86 3.95 31.62
C ALA A 218 -13.89 5.48 31.82
N ALA A 219 -12.73 6.13 31.69
CA ALA A 219 -12.57 7.58 31.75
C ALA A 219 -12.95 8.31 30.43
N GLY A 220 -13.54 7.60 29.46
CA GLY A 220 -14.10 8.19 28.23
C GLY A 220 -13.15 8.29 27.04
N LEU A 221 -11.90 7.80 27.15
CA LEU A 221 -10.99 7.82 26.00
C LEU A 221 -11.41 6.81 24.92
N THR A 222 -11.33 7.27 23.69
CA THR A 222 -11.53 6.43 22.50
C THR A 222 -10.40 5.41 22.34
N ASN A 223 -10.69 4.30 21.67
CA ASN A 223 -9.68 3.29 21.35
C ASN A 223 -8.52 3.86 20.53
N ASP A 224 -8.78 4.86 19.66
CA ASP A 224 -7.76 5.51 18.84
C ASP A 224 -6.81 6.37 19.70
N GLN A 225 -7.32 7.08 20.70
CA GLN A 225 -6.50 7.83 21.66
C GLN A 225 -5.64 6.90 22.52
N ILE A 226 -6.21 5.80 23.01
CA ILE A 226 -5.48 4.79 23.80
C ILE A 226 -4.39 4.13 22.95
N TRP A 227 -4.70 3.82 21.69
CA TRP A 227 -3.71 3.31 20.73
C TRP A 227 -2.59 4.33 20.49
N ALA A 228 -2.93 5.61 20.30
CA ALA A 228 -1.95 6.67 20.08
C ALA A 228 -0.97 6.83 21.25
N ILE A 229 -1.48 6.73 22.48
CA ILE A 229 -0.66 6.70 23.69
C ILE A 229 0.27 5.49 23.65
N GLY A 230 -0.21 4.30 23.27
CA GLY A 230 0.63 3.10 23.13
C GLY A 230 1.72 3.20 22.05
N VAL A 231 1.54 4.06 21.02
CA VAL A 231 2.52 4.22 19.92
C VAL A 231 3.58 5.27 20.24
N ILE A 232 3.17 6.42 20.79
CA ILE A 232 4.07 7.55 21.05
C ILE A 232 4.54 7.60 22.48
N GLY A 233 3.73 7.10 23.41
CA GLY A 233 3.88 7.26 24.84
C GLY A 233 3.37 8.60 25.35
N ILE A 234 3.02 8.63 26.63
CA ILE A 234 2.50 9.80 27.35
C ILE A 234 3.23 9.94 28.70
N GLY A 235 3.25 11.13 29.29
CA GLY A 235 3.81 11.33 30.63
C GLY A 235 3.02 10.55 31.69
N SER A 236 3.68 10.05 32.73
CA SER A 236 2.99 9.36 33.82
C SER A 236 1.99 10.25 34.58
N ASP A 237 2.28 11.56 34.67
CA ASP A 237 1.36 12.55 35.25
C ASP A 237 0.13 12.77 34.34
N GLU A 238 0.36 12.94 33.03
CA GLU A 238 -0.68 13.03 32.01
C GLU A 238 -1.58 11.78 32.02
N LEU A 239 -1.00 10.59 32.19
CA LEU A 239 -1.75 9.34 32.26
C LEU A 239 -2.65 9.29 33.49
N ASN A 240 -2.12 9.66 34.66
CA ASN A 240 -2.89 9.66 35.90
C ASN A 240 -4.04 10.67 35.83
N GLU A 241 -3.79 11.86 35.26
CA GLU A 241 -4.82 12.87 35.07
C GLU A 241 -5.96 12.34 34.20
N LEU A 242 -5.63 11.72 33.06
CA LEU A 242 -6.62 11.10 32.16
C LEU A 242 -7.38 9.94 32.82
N GLN A 243 -6.79 9.22 33.78
CA GLN A 243 -7.47 8.16 34.51
C GLN A 243 -8.41 8.68 35.59
N LEU A 244 -8.07 9.79 36.24
CA LEU A 244 -8.83 10.37 37.35
C LEU A 244 -9.98 11.26 36.85
N HIS A 245 -9.73 12.06 35.83
CA HIS A 245 -10.64 13.09 35.36
C HIS A 245 -11.23 12.78 33.98
N GLY A 246 -10.62 11.87 33.23
CA GLY A 246 -11.07 11.52 31.89
C GLY A 246 -10.67 12.54 30.85
N LEU A 247 -11.43 12.58 29.75
CA LEU A 247 -11.40 13.68 28.79
C LEU A 247 -12.58 14.63 29.06
N PRO A 248 -12.40 15.94 28.81
CA PRO A 248 -13.53 16.86 28.71
C PRO A 248 -14.48 16.48 27.57
#